data_AF-A0A1R1ES36-F1
#
_entry.id   AF-A0A1R1ES36-F1
#
_cell.length_a   1.000
_cell.length_b   1.000
_cell.length_c   1.000
_cell.angle_alpha   90.00
_cell.angle_beta   90.00
_cell.angle_gamma   90.00
#
_symmetry.space_group_name_H-M   'P 1'
#
loop_
_entity.id
_entity.type
_entity.pdbx_description
1 polymer ?
#
loop_
_entity_poly.entity_id
_entity_poly.type
_entity_poly.pdbx_seq_one_letter_code
_entity_poly.pdbx_strand_id
1 'polypeptide(L)'
;MWIDPKLNWNKDDYYNFDDLNRVENNTEVVAELVGYFVTLPTLNFITDRDMSSIDFADSLNRVEGNIDVLGQRHKPEGWIQNKTDWSANDPFSFSDAVRLESNLALLYSYYKSNLANFNYCGAFTCGEELV
;
A
#
# COMPACT_ATOMS: atom_id res chain seq x y z
N MET A 1 10.22 -4.26 3.02
CA MET A 1 10.35 -3.40 4.24
C MET A 1 9.65 -2.09 3.96
N TRP A 2 8.94 -1.46 4.92
CA TRP A 2 8.29 -0.17 4.67
C TRP A 2 9.31 0.91 4.27
N ILE A 3 9.07 1.59 3.15
CA ILE A 3 9.85 2.73 2.67
C ILE A 3 8.97 3.96 2.79
N ASP A 4 9.46 5.05 3.38
CA ASP A 4 8.64 6.24 3.55
C ASP A 4 8.18 6.81 2.21
N PRO A 5 6.86 6.97 2.01
CA PRO A 5 6.31 7.43 0.75
C PRO A 5 6.61 8.92 0.52
N LYS A 6 6.83 9.29 -0.74
CA LYS A 6 6.91 10.67 -1.19
C LYS A 6 5.49 11.19 -1.42
N LEU A 7 5.03 12.10 -0.56
CA LEU A 7 3.69 12.69 -0.66
C LEU A 7 3.69 14.11 -1.26
N ASN A 8 4.87 14.71 -1.42
CA ASN A 8 5.06 16.09 -1.87
C ASN A 8 5.41 16.19 -3.37
N TRP A 9 4.93 15.25 -4.18
CA TRP A 9 5.11 15.28 -5.63
C TRP A 9 4.59 16.58 -6.22
N ASN A 10 5.41 17.21 -7.04
CA ASN A 10 5.08 18.43 -7.78
C ASN A 10 5.39 18.26 -9.27
N LYS A 11 5.01 19.27 -10.06
CA LYS A 11 5.18 19.27 -11.53
C LYS A 11 6.64 19.20 -12.00
N ASP A 12 7.59 19.57 -11.16
CA ASP A 12 9.02 19.58 -11.47
C ASP A 12 9.69 18.24 -11.10
N ASP A 13 8.96 17.36 -10.40
CA ASP A 13 9.42 16.01 -10.07
C ASP A 13 9.20 15.04 -11.25
N TYR A 14 10.18 14.17 -11.45
CA TYR A 14 10.10 13.09 -12.42
C TYR A 14 9.82 11.76 -11.70
N TYR A 15 8.79 11.03 -12.16
CA TYR A 15 8.44 9.72 -11.64
C TYR A 15 9.19 8.64 -12.42
N ASN A 16 10.05 7.87 -11.76
CA ASN A 16 10.90 6.86 -12.40
C ASN A 16 10.53 5.42 -11.98
N PHE A 17 11.28 4.44 -12.46
CA PHE A 17 11.08 3.03 -12.14
C PHE A 17 11.38 2.72 -10.65
N ASP A 18 12.32 3.41 -10.03
CA ASP A 18 12.62 3.26 -8.60
C ASP A 18 11.45 3.72 -7.72
N ASP A 19 10.75 4.78 -8.13
CA ASP A 19 9.54 5.26 -7.45
C ASP A 19 8.41 4.24 -7.54
N LEU A 20 8.24 3.60 -8.70
CA LEU A 20 7.25 2.53 -8.85
C LEU A 20 7.64 1.29 -8.02
N ASN A 21 8.92 0.94 -7.97
CA ASN A 21 9.42 -0.13 -7.10
C ASN A 21 9.17 0.17 -5.62
N ARG A 22 9.32 1.44 -5.19
CA ARG A 22 8.94 1.89 -3.84
C ARG A 22 7.45 1.65 -3.57
N VAL A 23 6.58 2.07 -4.49
CA VAL A 23 5.11 1.88 -4.36
C VAL A 23 4.77 0.40 -4.28
N GLU A 24 5.37 -0.45 -5.11
CA GLU A 24 5.06 -1.88 -5.13
C GLU A 24 5.52 -2.59 -3.85
N ASN A 25 6.75 -2.32 -3.40
CA ASN A 25 7.25 -2.84 -2.13
C ASN A 25 6.37 -2.38 -0.96
N ASN A 26 5.91 -1.13 -0.96
CA ASN A 26 4.98 -0.65 0.07
C ASN A 26 3.61 -1.33 -0.01
N THR A 27 3.14 -1.64 -1.22
CA THR A 27 1.90 -2.40 -1.43
C THR A 27 2.03 -3.81 -0.86
N GLU A 28 3.17 -4.48 -1.06
CA GLU A 28 3.47 -5.79 -0.47
C GLU A 28 3.45 -5.72 1.07
N VAL A 29 4.12 -4.73 1.67
CA VAL A 29 4.13 -4.54 3.13
C VAL A 29 2.73 -4.28 3.68
N VAL A 30 1.92 -3.48 2.99
CA VAL A 30 0.52 -3.25 3.40
C VAL A 30 -0.31 -4.52 3.24
N ALA A 31 -0.09 -5.30 2.19
CA ALA A 31 -0.77 -6.58 2.00
C ALA A 31 -0.47 -7.57 3.14
N GLU A 32 0.78 -7.66 3.60
CA GLU A 32 1.15 -8.43 4.78
C GLU A 32 0.38 -7.95 6.02
N LEU A 33 0.33 -6.63 6.24
CA LEU A 33 -0.40 -6.04 7.37
C LEU A 33 -1.89 -6.34 7.34
N VAL A 34 -2.53 -6.18 6.17
CA VAL A 34 -3.96 -6.51 5.99
C VAL A 34 -4.19 -8.01 6.15
N GLY A 35 -3.24 -8.83 5.72
CA GLY A 35 -3.25 -10.29 5.85
C GLY A 35 -3.44 -10.81 7.27
N TYR A 36 -2.99 -10.06 8.29
CA TYR A 36 -3.25 -10.40 9.69
C TYR A 36 -4.72 -10.27 10.09
N PHE A 37 -5.51 -9.47 9.37
CA PHE A 37 -6.91 -9.20 9.69
C PHE A 37 -7.89 -9.87 8.72
N VAL A 38 -7.48 -10.10 7.47
CA VAL A 38 -8.32 -10.65 6.40
C VAL A 38 -7.52 -11.53 5.45
N THR A 39 -8.13 -12.62 4.99
CA THR A 39 -7.61 -13.42 3.89
C THR A 39 -7.68 -12.65 2.58
N LEU A 40 -6.51 -12.35 1.99
CA LEU A 40 -6.41 -11.70 0.69
C LEU A 40 -6.36 -12.71 -0.45
N PRO A 41 -6.83 -12.36 -1.66
CA PRO A 41 -6.54 -13.12 -2.87
C PRO A 41 -5.03 -13.09 -3.16
N THR A 42 -4.55 -13.98 -4.03
CA THR A 42 -3.16 -13.94 -4.48
C THR A 42 -2.89 -12.62 -5.22
N LEU A 43 -2.03 -11.79 -4.65
CA LEU A 43 -1.57 -10.53 -5.25
C LEU A 43 -0.20 -10.76 -5.89
N ASN A 44 0.04 -10.12 -7.04
CA ASN A 44 1.31 -10.17 -7.74
C ASN A 44 2.06 -8.85 -7.51
N PHE A 45 3.36 -8.95 -7.21
CA PHE A 45 4.25 -7.83 -6.98
C PHE A 45 5.52 -8.01 -7.82
N ILE A 46 5.95 -6.94 -8.47
CA ILE A 46 7.20 -6.81 -9.23
C ILE A 46 7.93 -5.62 -8.62
N THR A 47 9.08 -5.86 -8.01
CA THR A 47 9.85 -4.85 -7.26
C THR A 47 11.26 -4.64 -7.83
N ASP A 48 11.63 -5.39 -8.86
CA ASP A 48 12.95 -5.45 -9.48
C ASP A 48 12.98 -4.81 -10.88
N ARG A 49 12.13 -3.80 -11.12
CA ARG A 49 12.11 -3.10 -12.42
C ARG A 49 13.41 -2.36 -12.66
N ASP A 50 13.82 -2.38 -13.91
CA ASP A 50 14.92 -1.63 -14.46
C ASP A 50 14.45 -0.67 -15.56
N MET A 51 15.37 0.12 -16.11
CA MET A 51 15.07 1.07 -17.17
C MET A 51 14.58 0.42 -18.48
N SER A 52 14.72 -0.91 -18.63
CA SER A 52 14.37 -1.66 -19.85
C SER A 52 12.99 -2.34 -19.79
N SER A 53 12.38 -2.42 -18.60
CA SER A 53 11.16 -3.19 -18.30
C SER A 53 9.92 -2.31 -18.07
N ILE A 54 9.84 -1.16 -18.73
CA ILE A 54 8.79 -0.16 -18.48
C ILE A 54 7.49 -0.54 -19.23
N ASP A 55 6.78 -1.54 -18.73
CA ASP A 55 5.36 -1.79 -19.03
C ASP A 55 4.50 -0.92 -18.13
N PHE A 56 4.46 0.39 -18.41
CA PHE A 56 3.95 1.39 -17.48
C PHE A 56 2.44 1.23 -17.21
N ALA A 57 1.62 1.03 -18.24
CA ALA A 57 0.17 0.92 -18.10
C ALA A 57 -0.25 -0.36 -17.35
N ASP A 58 0.28 -1.52 -17.74
CA ASP A 58 -0.05 -2.80 -17.10
C ASP A 58 0.46 -2.87 -15.66
N SER A 59 1.65 -2.29 -15.39
CA SER A 59 2.17 -2.19 -14.03
C SER A 59 1.32 -1.29 -13.16
N LEU A 60 0.89 -0.13 -13.66
CA LEU A 60 -0.02 0.74 -12.92
C LEU A 60 -1.37 0.07 -12.65
N ASN A 61 -1.96 -0.60 -13.65
CA ASN A 61 -3.21 -1.33 -13.46
C ASN A 61 -3.08 -2.42 -12.38
N ARG A 62 -1.95 -3.13 -12.35
CA ARG A 62 -1.67 -4.13 -11.30
C ARG A 62 -1.54 -3.48 -9.93
N VAL A 63 -0.74 -2.42 -9.80
CA VAL A 63 -0.52 -1.72 -8.52
C VAL A 63 -1.81 -1.11 -8.01
N GLU A 64 -2.51 -0.35 -8.85
CA GLU A 64 -3.81 0.27 -8.53
C GLU A 64 -4.85 -0.78 -8.18
N GLY A 65 -4.90 -1.90 -8.90
CA GLY A 65 -5.79 -3.03 -8.63
C GLY A 65 -5.49 -3.68 -7.29
N ASN A 66 -4.21 -3.90 -6.96
CA ASN A 66 -3.80 -4.41 -5.66
C ASN A 66 -4.23 -3.45 -4.54
N ILE A 67 -3.99 -2.14 -4.70
CA ILE A 67 -4.38 -1.12 -3.73
C ILE A 67 -5.90 -1.08 -3.54
N ASP A 68 -6.69 -1.19 -4.61
CA ASP A 68 -8.16 -1.21 -4.50
C ASP A 68 -8.63 -2.46 -3.75
N VAL A 69 -8.06 -3.65 -4.03
CA VAL A 69 -8.34 -4.87 -3.27
C VAL A 69 -8.03 -4.71 -1.78
N LEU A 70 -6.89 -4.12 -1.43
CA LEU A 70 -6.53 -3.84 -0.04
C LEU A 70 -7.49 -2.85 0.63
N GLY A 71 -8.03 -1.90 -0.16
CA GLY A 71 -9.03 -0.92 0.27
C GLY A 71 -10.46 -1.45 0.31
N GLN A 72 -10.78 -2.64 -0.22
CA GLN A 72 -12.17 -3.14 -0.28
C GLN A 72 -12.80 -3.32 1.10
N ARG A 73 -12.01 -3.69 2.12
CA ARG A 73 -12.51 -3.85 3.49
C ARG A 73 -12.83 -2.50 4.14
N HIS A 74 -11.90 -1.57 4.02
CA HIS A 74 -12.00 -0.26 4.66
C HIS A 74 -11.18 0.75 3.86
N LYS A 75 -11.83 1.83 3.45
CA LYS A 75 -11.20 2.99 2.82
C LYS A 75 -11.09 4.10 3.88
N PRO A 76 -9.89 4.41 4.38
CA PRO A 76 -9.70 5.44 5.40
C PRO A 76 -10.14 6.84 4.90
N GLU A 77 -10.36 7.76 5.83
CA GLU A 77 -10.62 9.16 5.47
C GLU A 77 -9.45 9.74 4.65
N GLY A 78 -9.78 10.45 3.56
CA GLY A 78 -8.78 10.95 2.62
C GLY A 78 -8.43 10.00 1.48
N TRP A 79 -9.11 8.84 1.36
CA TRP A 79 -8.94 7.92 0.23
C TRP A 79 -9.26 8.58 -1.12
N ILE A 80 -8.32 8.48 -2.05
CA ILE A 80 -8.49 8.97 -3.42
C ILE A 80 -8.84 7.76 -4.31
N GLN A 81 -9.88 7.88 -5.14
CA GLN A 81 -10.33 6.76 -5.98
C GLN A 81 -9.23 6.31 -6.95
N ASN A 82 -8.92 5.01 -6.93
CA ASN A 82 -7.98 4.37 -7.84
C ASN A 82 -8.41 4.45 -9.31
N LYS A 83 -7.41 4.52 -10.19
CA LYS A 83 -7.55 4.44 -11.64
C LYS A 83 -7.02 3.08 -12.09
N THR A 84 -7.90 2.19 -12.53
CA THR A 84 -7.56 0.81 -12.96
C THR A 84 -7.79 0.57 -14.45
N ASP A 85 -7.96 1.65 -15.22
CA ASP A 85 -8.22 1.66 -16.66
C ASP A 85 -7.07 2.32 -17.44
N TRP A 86 -5.84 2.22 -16.93
CA TRP A 86 -4.66 2.77 -17.60
C TRP A 86 -4.48 2.13 -18.97
N SER A 87 -4.38 2.97 -20.00
CA SER A 87 -4.12 2.55 -21.37
C SER A 87 -2.71 2.97 -21.82
N ALA A 88 -2.19 2.33 -22.87
CA ALA A 88 -0.90 2.70 -23.43
C ALA A 88 -0.93 4.16 -23.93
N ASN A 89 0.06 4.96 -23.50
CA ASN A 89 0.17 6.43 -23.71
C ASN A 89 -0.75 7.31 -22.85
N ASP A 90 -1.45 6.76 -21.86
CA ASP A 90 -2.13 7.60 -20.88
C ASP A 90 -1.11 8.51 -20.18
N PRO A 91 -1.40 9.82 -20.05
CA PRO A 91 -0.50 10.74 -19.37
C PRO A 91 -0.49 10.41 -17.88
N PHE A 92 0.69 10.17 -17.34
CA PHE A 92 0.90 10.04 -15.91
C PHE A 92 1.37 11.36 -15.33
N SER A 93 0.68 11.80 -14.28
CA SER A 93 0.98 13.07 -13.63
C SER A 93 1.49 12.86 -12.21
N PHE A 94 2.14 13.89 -11.66
CA PHE A 94 2.51 13.91 -10.24
C PHE A 94 1.31 13.67 -9.32
N SER A 95 0.09 14.06 -9.73
CA SER A 95 -1.12 13.83 -8.94
C SER A 95 -1.50 12.34 -8.83
N ASP A 96 -1.18 11.54 -9.86
CA ASP A 96 -1.37 10.09 -9.83
C ASP A 96 -0.36 9.44 -8.88
N ALA A 97 0.90 9.91 -8.87
CA ALA A 97 1.90 9.48 -7.91
C ALA A 97 1.49 9.78 -6.46
N VAL A 98 0.98 10.99 -6.19
CA VAL A 98 0.41 11.34 -4.87
C VAL A 98 -0.73 10.40 -4.51
N ARG A 99 -1.63 10.10 -5.44
CA ARG A 99 -2.77 9.19 -5.20
C ARG A 99 -2.30 7.83 -4.70
N LEU A 100 -1.37 7.19 -5.42
CA LEU A 100 -0.86 5.86 -5.07
C LEU A 100 -0.24 5.85 -3.67
N GLU A 101 0.68 6.78 -3.45
CA GLU A 101 1.48 6.83 -2.23
C GLU A 101 0.65 7.28 -1.01
N SER A 102 -0.32 8.18 -1.20
CA SER A 102 -1.22 8.62 -0.12
C SER A 102 -2.16 7.50 0.32
N ASN A 103 -2.76 6.77 -0.63
CA ASN A 103 -3.65 5.65 -0.31
C ASN A 103 -2.91 4.55 0.48
N LEU A 104 -1.68 4.22 0.07
CA LEU A 104 -0.83 3.27 0.80
C LEU A 104 -0.45 3.78 2.19
N ALA A 105 -0.09 5.06 2.33
CA ALA A 105 0.21 5.67 3.62
C ALA A 105 -0.98 5.62 4.58
N LEU A 106 -2.18 5.90 4.07
CA LEU A 106 -3.43 5.82 4.84
C LEU A 106 -3.69 4.40 5.33
N LEU A 107 -3.64 3.39 4.45
CA LEU A 107 -3.82 1.99 4.84
C LEU A 107 -2.77 1.54 5.84
N TYR A 108 -1.50 1.85 5.58
CA TYR A 108 -0.41 1.51 6.48
C TYR A 108 -0.63 2.09 7.89
N SER A 109 -0.97 3.37 7.99
CA SER A 109 -1.23 4.04 9.27
C SER A 109 -2.43 3.43 10.02
N TYR A 110 -3.48 3.06 9.29
CA TYR A 110 -4.68 2.44 9.84
C TYR A 110 -4.39 1.05 10.41
N TYR A 111 -3.83 0.15 9.59
CA TYR A 111 -3.56 -1.23 10.01
C TYR A 111 -2.44 -1.33 11.03
N LYS A 112 -1.41 -0.47 10.96
CA LYS A 112 -0.35 -0.41 11.97
C LYS A 112 -0.90 0.04 13.32
N SER A 113 -1.73 1.07 13.35
CA SER A 113 -2.41 1.52 14.58
C SER A 113 -3.28 0.41 15.17
N ASN A 114 -4.04 -0.30 14.33
CA ASN A 114 -4.85 -1.44 14.76
C ASN A 114 -4.01 -2.59 15.30
N LEU A 115 -2.89 -2.92 14.65
CA LEU A 115 -1.98 -3.96 15.10
C LEU A 115 -1.34 -3.62 16.46
N ALA A 116 -0.98 -2.35 16.68
CA ALA A 116 -0.50 -1.88 17.98
C ALA A 116 -1.58 -1.94 19.08
N ASN A 117 -2.85 -1.70 18.71
CA ASN A 117 -3.99 -1.82 19.61
C ASN A 117 -4.41 -3.27 19.89
N PHE A 118 -3.92 -4.23 19.11
CA PHE A 118 -4.17 -5.66 19.30
C PHE A 118 -3.45 -6.26 20.54
N ASN A 119 -3.05 -5.40 21.50
CA ASN A 119 -2.43 -5.78 22.77
C ASN A 119 -3.03 -7.08 23.33
N TYR A 120 -2.15 -8.05 23.54
CA TYR A 120 -2.40 -9.38 24.09
C TYR A 120 -3.58 -9.34 25.07
N CYS A 121 -4.69 -9.96 24.70
CA CYS A 121 -5.63 -10.52 25.68
C CYS A 121 -4.94 -11.71 26.38
N GLY A 122 -3.78 -11.46 27.01
CA GLY A 122 -3.15 -12.37 27.93
C GLY A 122 -4.06 -12.44 29.15
N ALA A 123 -4.63 -13.62 29.38
CA ALA A 123 -5.48 -13.88 30.51
C ALA A 123 -4.83 -13.35 31.80
N PHE A 124 -5.54 -12.50 32.54
CA PHE A 124 -5.28 -12.38 33.97
C PHE A 124 -5.61 -13.75 34.56
N THR A 125 -4.59 -14.56 34.86
CA THR A 125 -4.77 -15.71 35.76
C THR A 125 -5.06 -15.14 37.14
N CYS A 126 -6.34 -15.04 37.50
CA CYS A 126 -6.76 -14.89 38.88
C CYS A 126 -6.28 -16.12 39.65
N GLY A 127 -5.22 -15.99 40.44
CA GLY A 127 -4.73 -17.14 41.23
C GLY A 127 -3.40 -17.01 41.96
N GLU A 128 -2.82 -15.83 42.16
CA GLU A 128 -1.72 -15.70 43.13
C GLU A 128 -2.27 -15.44 44.52
N GLU A 129 -2.63 -16.52 45.20
CA GLU A 129 -2.68 -16.60 46.67
C GLU A 129 -1.28 -17.07 47.12
N LEU A 130 -0.50 -16.18 47.74
CA LEU A 130 0.71 -16.57 48.47
C LEU A 130 0.39 -16.54 49.96
N VAL A 131 0.41 -17.75 50.54
CA VAL A 131 0.31 -18.11 51.96
C VAL A 131 1.39 -17.44 52.79
#